data_AF-A0AAE0FKL2-F1
#
_entry.id   AF-A0AAE0FKL2-F1
#
_cell.length_a   1.000
_cell.length_b   1.000
_cell.length_c   1.000
_cell.angle_alpha   90.00
_cell.angle_beta   90.00
_cell.angle_gamma   90.00
#
_symmetry.space_group_name_H-M   'P 1'
#
loop_
_entity.id
_entity.type
_entity.pdbx_description
1 polymer ?
#
loop_
_entity_poly.entity_id
_entity_poly.type
_entity_poly.pdbx_seq_one_letter_code
_entity_poly.pdbx_strand_id
1 'polypeptide(L)' 'MVLEQLEKLPEWQVVITGHSLGAGVAALLALQWRSEMPAVQCYAFAPPCTMSIELARATASFITSVILKDDFVCR' A
#
# COMPACT_ATOMS: atom_id res chain seq x y z
N MET A 1 7.49 -3.82 -18.59
CA MET A 1 7.14 -3.09 -17.34
C MET A 1 6.39 -4.03 -16.39
N VAL A 2 6.36 -3.79 -15.07
CA VAL A 2 5.78 -4.74 -14.08
C VAL A 2 4.33 -5.13 -14.42
N LEU A 3 3.50 -4.18 -14.84
CA LEU A 3 2.10 -4.40 -15.21
C LEU A 3 1.92 -5.40 -16.36
N GLU A 4 2.77 -5.36 -17.39
CA GLU A 4 2.73 -6.30 -18.53
C GLU A 4 3.02 -7.75 -18.13
N GLN A 5 3.77 -7.96 -17.04
CA GLN A 5 4.03 -9.30 -16.51
C GLN A 5 2.82 -9.82 -15.72
N LEU A 6 2.06 -8.91 -15.11
CA LEU A 6 0.87 -9.24 -14.32
C LEU A 6 -0.31 -9.62 -15.20
N GLU A 7 -0.44 -9.05 -16.41
CA GLU A 7 -1.42 -9.49 -17.41
C GLU A 7 -1.30 -10.97 -17.77
N LYS A 8 -0.10 -11.55 -17.65
CA LYS A 8 0.17 -12.97 -17.95
C LYS A 8 -0.18 -13.90 -16.79
N LEU A 9 -0.53 -13.36 -15.62
CA LEU A 9 -0.80 -14.11 -14.39
C LEU A 9 -2.17 -13.70 -13.79
N PRO A 10 -3.29 -13.93 -14.51
CA PRO A 10 -4.60 -13.41 -14.12
C PRO A 10 -5.16 -13.99 -12.81
N GLU A 11 -4.67 -15.15 -12.36
CA GLU A 11 -5.07 -15.76 -11.09
C GLU A 11 -4.28 -15.24 -9.88
N TRP A 12 -3.24 -14.44 -10.11
CA TRP A 12 -2.35 -13.97 -9.05
C TRP A 12 -2.80 -12.62 -8.53
N GLN A 13 -2.80 -12.49 -7.21
CA GLN A 13 -3.07 -11.23 -6.55
C GLN A 13 -1.76 -10.45 -6.34
N VAL A 14 -1.79 -9.15 -6.64
CA VAL A 14 -0.64 -8.28 -6.42
C VAL A 14 -0.68 -7.67 -5.03
N VAL A 15 0.45 -7.81 -4.34
CA VAL A 15 0.68 -7.27 -3.01
C VAL A 15 1.88 -6.34 -3.05
N ILE A 16 1.69 -5.11 -2.61
CA ILE A 16 2.73 -4.10 -2.46
C ILE A 16 3.12 -4.03 -0.98
N THR A 17 4.41 -3.94 -0.71
CA THR A 17 4.90 -3.86 0.68
C THR A 17 6.11 -2.94 0.75
N GLY A 18 6.39 -2.46 1.96
CA GLY A 18 7.55 -1.66 2.26
C GLY A 18 7.69 -1.42 3.76
N HIS A 19 8.85 -0.91 4.16
CA HIS A 19 9.16 -0.53 5.54
C HIS A 19 9.56 0.96 5.60
N SER A 20 9.15 1.68 6.65
CA SER A 20 9.50 3.09 6.86
C SER A 20 9.12 3.94 5.64
N LEU A 21 10.04 4.73 5.07
CA LEU A 21 9.81 5.48 3.83
C LEU A 21 9.23 4.60 2.70
N GLY A 22 9.76 3.38 2.56
CA GLY A 22 9.28 2.43 1.55
C GLY A 22 7.84 2.01 1.77
N ALA A 23 7.36 1.99 3.02
CA ALA A 23 5.96 1.72 3.35
C ALA A 23 5.05 2.87 2.94
N GLY A 24 5.51 4.11 3.10
CA GLY A 24 4.81 5.30 2.59
C GLY A 24 4.70 5.29 1.07
N VAL A 25 5.79 4.94 0.37
CA VAL A 25 5.80 4.77 -1.09
C VAL A 25 4.87 3.64 -1.53
N ALA A 26 4.91 2.49 -0.84
CA ALA A 26 4.05 1.34 -1.11
C ALA A 26 2.56 1.72 -1.03
N ALA A 27 2.17 2.47 0.00
CA ALA A 27 0.79 2.91 0.19
C ALA A 27 0.32 3.86 -0.93
N LEU A 28 1.16 4.83 -1.31
CA LEU A 28 0.84 5.76 -2.40
C LEU A 28 0.78 5.05 -3.76
N LEU A 29 1.67 4.09 -4.00
CA LEU A 29 1.65 3.28 -5.22
C LEU A 29 0.39 2.41 -5.29
N ALA A 30 -0.01 1.79 -4.19
CA ALA A 30 -1.24 1.00 -4.12
C ALA A 30 -2.49 1.84 -4.38
N LEU A 31 -2.53 3.07 -3.86
CA LEU A 31 -3.57 4.04 -4.16
C LEU A 31 -3.61 4.36 -5.66
N GLN A 32 -2.45 4.67 -6.26
CA GLN A 32 -2.36 4.99 -7.69
C GLN A 32 -2.80 3.83 -8.57
N TRP A 33 -2.45 2.59 -8.22
CA TRP A 33 -2.78 1.40 -9.01
C TRP A 33 -4.19 0.85 -8.76
N ARG A 34 -4.92 1.40 -7.78
CA ARG A 34 -6.25 0.88 -7.40
C ARG A 34 -7.28 0.91 -8.54
N SER A 35 -7.18 1.89 -9.45
CA SER A 35 -8.07 2.02 -10.62
C SER A 35 -7.80 0.98 -11.70
N GLU A 36 -6.53 0.65 -11.93
CA GLU A 36 -6.10 -0.33 -12.94
C GLU A 36 -6.18 -1.77 -12.38
N MET A 37 -5.98 -1.91 -11.08
CA MET A 37 -5.88 -3.21 -10.39
C MET A 37 -6.78 -3.23 -9.15
N PRO A 38 -8.08 -3.54 -9.31
CA PRO A 38 -9.01 -3.47 -8.20
C PRO A 38 -8.77 -4.50 -7.07
N ALA A 39 -7.92 -5.48 -7.28
CA ALA A 39 -7.56 -6.49 -6.28
C ALA A 39 -6.23 -6.21 -5.56
N VAL A 40 -5.55 -5.08 -5.87
CA VAL A 40 -4.26 -4.75 -5.23
C VAL A 40 -4.43 -4.64 -3.71
N GLN A 41 -3.46 -5.18 -2.98
CA GLN A 41 -3.35 -5.03 -1.53
C GLN A 41 -2.00 -4.41 -1.16
N CYS A 42 -1.96 -3.69 -0.04
CA CYS A 42 -0.74 -3.11 0.49
C CYS A 42 -0.58 -3.45 1.97
N TYR A 43 0.62 -3.90 2.34
CA TYR A 43 1.04 -4.04 3.74
C TYR A 43 2.20 -3.10 4.00
N ALA A 44 1.92 -2.02 4.74
CA ALA A 44 2.85 -0.94 5.00
C ALA A 44 3.41 -1.08 6.41
N PHE A 45 4.68 -1.43 6.56
CA PHE A 45 5.32 -1.63 7.87
C PHE A 45 6.01 -0.35 8.35
N ALA A 46 5.74 0.08 9.57
CA ALA A 46 6.28 1.32 10.13
C ALA A 46 6.10 2.56 9.20
N PRO A 47 4.94 2.80 8.54
CA PRO A 47 4.84 3.85 7.54
C PRO A 47 4.82 5.26 8.16
N PRO A 48 5.51 6.25 7.55
CA PRO A 48 5.27 7.65 7.88
C PRO A 48 3.86 8.07 7.47
N CYS A 49 3.31 9.09 8.15
CA CYS A 49 2.03 9.69 7.81
C CYS A 49 2.09 10.42 6.47
N THR A 50 1.79 9.71 5.37
CA THR A 50 1.84 10.25 4.00
C THR A 50 0.46 10.65 3.43
N MET A 51 -0.62 10.41 4.17
CA MET A 51 -2.00 10.60 3.72
C MET A 51 -2.79 11.48 4.69
N SER A 52 -3.79 12.20 4.17
CA SER A 52 -4.80 12.83 5.02
C SER A 52 -5.69 11.77 5.69
N ILE A 53 -6.43 12.16 6.74
CA ILE A 53 -7.33 11.23 7.43
C ILE A 53 -8.47 10.73 6.53
N GLU A 54 -8.96 11.57 5.62
CA GLU A 54 -9.98 11.21 4.64
C GLU A 54 -9.44 10.16 3.68
N LEU A 55 -8.21 10.36 3.18
CA LEU A 55 -7.58 9.43 2.26
C LEU A 55 -7.25 8.10 2.94
N ALA A 56 -6.74 8.13 4.18
CA ALA A 56 -6.48 6.93 4.95
C ALA A 56 -7.75 6.10 5.19
N ARG A 57 -8.90 6.76 5.45
CA ARG A 57 -10.20 6.08 5.56
C ARG A 57 -10.66 5.49 4.24
N ALA A 58 -10.48 6.22 3.14
CA ALA A 58 -10.86 5.77 1.80
C ALA A 58 -10.04 4.56 1.33
N THR A 59 -8.79 4.41 1.81
CA THR A 59 -7.90 3.32 1.42
C THR A 59 -7.88 2.14 2.41
N ALA A 60 -8.59 2.23 3.53
CA ALA A 60 -8.59 1.23 4.60
C ALA A 60 -9.01 -0.19 4.15
N SER A 61 -9.73 -0.32 3.02
CA SER A 61 -10.13 -1.62 2.49
C SER A 61 -9.02 -2.37 1.73
N PHE A 62 -7.88 -1.74 1.47
CA PHE A 62 -6.79 -2.36 0.69
C PHE A 62 -5.38 -1.95 1.13
N ILE A 63 -5.23 -1.04 2.09
CA ILE A 63 -3.95 -0.68 2.69
C ILE A 63 -4.01 -0.99 4.19
N THR A 64 -3.12 -1.88 4.64
CA THR A 64 -2.96 -2.24 6.06
C THR A 64 -1.64 -1.71 6.57
N SER A 65 -1.68 -0.82 7.57
CA SER A 65 -0.50 -0.33 8.27
C SER A 65 -0.16 -1.25 9.45
N VAL A 66 1.07 -1.72 9.51
CA VAL A 66 1.61 -2.55 10.59
C VAL A 66 2.58 -1.70 11.41
N ILE A 67 2.21 -1.42 12.67
CA ILE A 67 2.91 -0.47 13.55
C ILE A 67 3.36 -1.20 14.81
N LEU A 68 4.62 -1.01 15.21
CA LEU A 68 5.16 -1.58 16.43
C LEU A 68 5.09 -0.59 17.59
N LYS A 69 4.10 -0.75 18.49
CA LYS A 69 3.97 -0.01 19.76
C LYS A 69 4.26 1.49 19.62
N ASP A 70 5.38 1.96 20.17
CA ASP A 70 5.77 3.35 20.27
C ASP A 70 6.64 3.84 19.11
N ASP A 71 6.53 3.18 17.95
CA ASP A 71 7.23 3.60 16.73
C ASP A 71 6.89 5.05 16.37
N PHE A 72 7.92 5.89 16.47
CA PHE A 72 7.82 7.33 16.21
C PHE A 72 7.60 7.63 14.72
N VAL A 73 8.01 6.74 13.81
CA VAL A 73 7.82 6.96 12.36
C VAL A 73 6.33 7.05 12.02
N CYS A 74 5.48 6.33 12.75
CA CYS A 74 4.04 6.20 12.48
C CYS A 74 3.17 7.27 13.16
N ARG A 75 3.79 8.30 13.76
CA ARG A 75 3.10 9.34 14.54
C ARG A 75 2.71 10.54 13.69
#